data_AF-A0A946N561-F1
#
_entry.id   AF-A0A946N561-F1
#
_cell.length_a   1.000
_cell.length_b   1.000
_cell.length_c   1.000
_cell.angle_alpha   90.00
_cell.angle_beta   90.00
_cell.angle_gamma   90.00
#
_symmetry.space_group_name_H-M   'P 1'
#
loop_
_entity.id
_entity.type
_entity.pdbx_description
1 polymer ?
#
loop_
_entity_poly.entity_id
_entity_poly.type
_entity_poly.pdbx_seq_one_letter_code
_entity_poly.pdbx_strand_id
1 'polypeptide(L)' 'MAKYHVTLKADLIDGDLYWVSDVEADNEDAAMAVAEEIFARHLEDAKEWAFSEADVERL' A
#
# COMPACT_ATOMS: atom_id res chain seq x y z
N MET A 1 1.42 -5.41 20.65
CA MET A 1 1.56 -5.25 19.19
C MET A 1 2.70 -4.29 18.92
N ALA A 2 3.55 -4.62 17.96
CA ALA A 2 4.63 -3.77 17.49
C ALA A 2 4.16 -3.02 16.24
N LYS A 3 4.75 -1.84 16.00
CA LYS A 3 4.49 -1.03 14.81
C LYS A 3 5.43 -1.48 13.70
N TYR A 4 4.88 -1.80 12.53
CA TYR A 4 5.60 -2.24 11.34
C TYR A 4 5.41 -1.22 10.22
N HIS A 5 6.50 -0.91 9.53
CA HIS A 5 6.46 -0.15 8.29
C HIS A 5 6.40 -1.14 7.13
N VAL A 6 5.25 -1.23 6.47
CA VAL A 6 4.98 -2.22 5.42
C VAL A 6 4.93 -1.52 4.07
N THR A 7 5.66 -2.07 3.10
CA THR A 7 5.57 -1.67 1.69
C THR A 7 5.04 -2.84 0.88
N LEU A 8 3.86 -2.67 0.29
CA LEU A 8 3.30 -3.60 -0.67
C LEU A 8 3.73 -3.15 -2.08
N LYS A 9 4.39 -4.04 -2.82
CA LYS A 9 4.71 -3.85 -4.23
C LYS A 9 3.88 -4.81 -5.07
N ALA A 10 3.17 -4.29 -6.07
CA ALA A 10 2.52 -5.10 -7.10
C ALA A 10 3.02 -4.68 -8.48
N ASP A 11 3.46 -5.66 -9.27
CA ASP A 11 3.80 -5.45 -10.69
C ASP A 11 2.50 -5.53 -11.52
N LEU A 12 2.19 -4.47 -12.27
CA LEU A 12 1.02 -4.37 -13.15
C LEU A 12 1.46 -4.40 -14.63
N ILE A 13 0.50 -4.59 -15.55
CA ILE A 13 0.79 -4.69 -16.99
C ILE A 13 1.48 -3.42 -17.52
N ASP A 14 1.05 -2.25 -17.04
CA ASP A 14 1.51 -0.94 -17.52
C ASP A 14 2.25 -0.12 -16.45
N GLY A 15 2.70 -0.74 -15.35
CA GLY A 15 3.42 -0.04 -14.29
C GLY A 15 3.60 -0.84 -13.00
N ASP A 16 4.10 -0.18 -11.96
CA ASP A 16 4.23 -0.76 -10.63
C ASP A 16 3.37 0.03 -9.64
N LEU A 17 2.70 -0.66 -8.73
CA LEU A 17 2.05 -0.05 -7.59
C LEU A 17 2.91 -0.24 -6.35
N TYR A 18 3.27 0.87 -5.71
CA TYR A 18 3.89 0.89 -4.39
C TYR A 18 2.91 1.49 -3.40
N TRP A 19 2.53 0.72 -2.39
CA TRP A 19 1.70 1.18 -1.30
C TRP A 19 2.46 1.03 0.01
N VAL A 20 2.58 2.13 0.74
CA VAL A 20 3.36 2.20 1.98
C VAL A 20 2.43 2.58 3.11
N SER A 21 2.47 1.81 4.20
CA SER A 21 1.66 2.08 5.38
C SER A 21 2.34 1.58 6.65
N ASP A 22 1.95 2.20 7.76
CA ASP A 22 2.34 1.75 9.09
C ASP A 22 1.19 0.96 9.71
N VAL A 23 1.44 -0.27 10.14
CA VAL A 23 0.43 -1.15 10.76
C VAL A 23 0.90 -1.69 12.11
N GLU A 24 -0.04 -1.98 13.00
CA GLU A 24 0.25 -2.67 14.25
C GLU A 24 -0.06 -4.15 14.13
N ALA A 25 0.88 -5.01 14.52
CA ALA A 25 0.73 -6.45 14.46
C ALA A 25 1.56 -7.17 15.54
N ASP A 26 1.34 -8.47 15.69
CA ASP A 26 2.09 -9.29 16.64
C ASP A 26 3.41 -9.83 16.07
N ASN A 27 3.51 -9.99 14.75
CA ASN A 27 4.70 -10.44 14.02
C ASN A 27 4.66 -9.92 12.56
N GLU A 28 5.73 -10.18 11.81
CA GLU A 28 5.88 -9.72 10.42
C GLU A 28 4.80 -10.30 9.48
N ASP A 29 4.49 -11.60 9.59
CA ASP A 29 3.47 -12.25 8.75
C ASP A 29 2.08 -11.63 8.99
N ALA A 30 1.76 -11.36 10.26
CA ALA A 30 0.53 -10.68 10.65
C ALA A 30 0.52 -9.22 10.17
N ALA A 31 1.66 -8.52 10.16
CA ALA A 31 1.77 -7.17 9.62
C ALA A 31 1.46 -7.14 8.13
N MET A 32 1.96 -8.12 7.37
CA MET A 32 1.67 -8.24 5.94
C MET A 32 0.17 -8.49 5.68
N ALA A 33 -0.44 -9.44 6.41
CA ALA A 33 -1.87 -9.72 6.26
C ALA A 33 -2.75 -8.51 6.61
N VAL A 34 -2.42 -7.78 7.67
CA VAL A 34 -3.14 -6.55 8.06
C VAL A 34 -2.98 -5.46 7.01
N ALA A 35 -1.76 -5.29 6.47
CA ALA A 35 -1.49 -4.34 5.40
C ALA A 35 -2.30 -4.63 4.13
N GLU A 36 -2.38 -5.90 3.72
CA GLU A 36 -3.18 -6.35 2.58
C GLU A 36 -4.68 -6.09 2.79
N GLU A 37 -5.21 -6.39 3.98
CA GLU A 37 -6.62 -6.15 4.31
C GLU A 37 -6.97 -4.65 4.24
N ILE A 38 -6.11 -3.79 4.80
CA ILE A 38 -6.30 -2.33 4.74
C ILE A 38 -6.23 -1.83 3.31
N PHE A 39 -5.25 -2.32 2.54
CA PHE A 39 -5.10 -1.96 1.14
C PHE A 39 -6.32 -2.37 0.30
N ALA A 40 -6.84 -3.59 0.48
CA ALA A 40 -8.05 -4.06 -0.20
C ALA A 40 -9.28 -3.20 0.13
N ARG A 41 -9.45 -2.81 1.39
CA ARG A 41 -10.52 -1.88 1.79
C ARG A 41 -10.39 -0.52 1.12
N HIS A 42 -9.16 0.01 1.04
CA HIS A 42 -8.94 1.28 0.34
C HIS A 42 -9.26 1.16 -1.16
N LEU A 43 -8.99 0.01 -1.80
CA LEU A 43 -9.36 -0.22 -3.19
C LEU A 43 -10.89 -0.26 -3.40
N GLU A 44 -11.65 -0.80 -2.45
CA GLU A 44 -13.12 -0.77 -2.51
C GLU A 44 -13.66 0.67 -2.46
N ASP A 45 -12.99 1.54 -1.69
CA ASP A 45 -13.29 2.97 -1.57
C ASP A 45 -12.48 3.86 -2.54
N ALA A 46 -11.94 3.28 -3.62
CA ALA A 46 -11.01 3.95 -4.55
C ALA A 46 -11.52 5.26 -5.20
N LYS A 47 -12.82 5.58 -5.07
CA LYS A 47 -13.37 6.88 -5.48
C LYS A 47 -12.76 8.06 -4.72
N GLU A 48 -12.16 7.84 -3.56
CA GLU A 48 -11.51 8.88 -2.74
C GLU A 48 -10.00 8.98 -2.97
N TRP A 49 -9.42 8.14 -3.84
CA TRP A 49 -7.98 8.16 -4.09
C TRP A 49 -7.62 9.37 -4.96
N ALA A 50 -7.06 10.40 -4.32
CA ALA A 50 -6.38 11.49 -4.97
C ALA A 50 -4.87 11.32 -4.77
N PHE A 51 -4.11 11.22 -5.86
CA PHE A 51 -2.65 11.25 -5.79
C PHE A 51 -2.23 12.65 -5.34
N SER A 52 -1.56 12.75 -4.19
CA SER A 52 -1.10 14.03 -3.63
C SER A 52 0.15 14.55 -4.33
N GLU A 53 0.98 13.65 -4.84
CA GLU A 53 2.22 13.96 -5.55
C GLU A 53 2.37 13.02 -6.75
N ALA A 54 2.83 13.57 -7.87
CA ALA A 54 3.20 12.82 -9.06
C ALA A 54 4.46 13.47 -9.65
N ASP A 55 5.53 12.69 -9.76
CA ASP A 55 6.71 13.08 -10.50
C ASP A 55 6.56 12.65 -11.96
N VAL A 56 6.70 13.59 -12.89
CA VAL A 56 6.48 13.36 -14.32
C VAL A 56 7.68 13.89 -15.08
N GLU A 57 8.59 12.99 -15.40
CA GLU A 57 9.72 13.28 -16.28
C GLU A 57 9.41 12.91 -17.74
N ARG A 58 9.87 13.74 -18.67
CA ARG A 58 9.79 13.46 -20.10
C ARG A 58 10.99 12.61 -20.50
N LEU A 59 10.72 11.44 -21.09
CA LEU A 59 11.72 10.57 -21.72
C LEU A 59 12.40 11.25 -22.92
#